data_AF-A0BGN3-F1
#
_entry.id   AF-A0BGN3-F1
#
_cell.length_a   1.000
_cell.length_b   1.000
_cell.length_c   1.000
_cell.angle_alpha   90.00
_cell.angle_beta   90.00
_cell.angle_gamma   90.00
#
_symmetry.space_group_name_H-M   'P 1'
#
loop_
_entity.id
_entity.type
_entity.pdbx_description
1 polymer ?
#
loop_
_entity_poly.entity_id
_entity_poly.type
_entity_poly.pdbx_seq_one_letter_code
_entity_poly.pdbx_strand_id
1 'polypeptide(L)'
;MAPLPEPSSQSVQSVENKDVFRFIYKNKEYDVTEYVPKHPAGKSFFEKMKDEKEDITEYFRCLHSKRALKILKSQKVVRSNIKESEESKQYTHIKKQVKNLFEPDWTIELLLFIGLSLGLYLGVTSEWYIAIPTIALTQIVAGWQGHSTNHNRNPLLYKLSIPYGIIHGFSADWWQFKHNNHHIFTNRIGKDDDINHVYQKWQFGFLYLKWKFDSFLASYNKIDIIYILIHQIIVFQQKIWIYVVAQYIAGFFSACILIGNHEREYKFFNKIDKPFIEHQIITSRNYDWTDWLSNLLMGGMQFQTEHHLFPQIPFYRLPYAAKIINRELNKFGYKIHVGKIL
;
A
#
# COMPACT_ATOMS: atom_id res chain seq x y z
N MET A 1 -58.14 34.32 -15.87
CA MET A 1 -56.80 33.91 -15.41
C MET A 1 -55.82 34.29 -16.51
N ALA A 2 -54.90 35.20 -16.23
CA ALA A 2 -53.87 35.62 -17.18
C ALA A 2 -52.78 34.53 -17.29
N PRO A 3 -52.12 34.36 -18.46
CA PRO A 3 -51.02 33.41 -18.60
C PRO A 3 -49.79 33.91 -17.84
N LEU A 4 -49.06 32.99 -17.22
CA LEU A 4 -47.83 33.28 -16.47
C LEU A 4 -46.70 33.75 -17.40
N PRO A 5 -45.81 34.66 -16.95
CA PRO A 5 -44.72 35.16 -17.77
C PRO A 5 -43.61 34.12 -17.91
N GLU A 6 -43.00 34.03 -19.10
CA GLU A 6 -41.83 33.17 -19.33
C GLU A 6 -40.60 33.65 -18.54
N PRO A 7 -39.73 32.73 -18.08
CA PRO A 7 -38.55 33.11 -17.31
C PRO A 7 -37.52 33.79 -18.21
N SER A 8 -37.04 34.97 -17.78
CA SER A 8 -35.93 35.68 -18.41
C SER A 8 -34.66 34.81 -18.44
N SER A 9 -34.08 34.63 -19.62
CA SER A 9 -32.77 33.98 -19.79
C SER A 9 -31.65 34.86 -19.23
N GLN A 10 -31.39 34.76 -17.93
CA GLN A 10 -30.09 35.17 -17.39
C GLN A 10 -29.09 34.06 -17.72
N SER A 11 -28.20 34.35 -18.66
CA SER A 11 -27.01 33.55 -18.91
C SER A 11 -26.18 33.50 -17.64
N VAL A 12 -26.32 32.42 -16.87
CA VAL A 12 -25.37 32.07 -15.82
C VAL A 12 -24.05 31.80 -16.52
N GLN A 13 -23.16 32.79 -16.55
CA GLN A 13 -21.76 32.54 -16.82
C GLN A 13 -21.27 31.62 -15.70
N SER A 14 -21.20 30.32 -15.99
CA SER A 14 -20.47 29.37 -15.17
C SER A 14 -19.00 29.78 -15.20
N VAL A 15 -18.58 30.60 -14.24
CA VAL A 15 -17.16 30.70 -13.91
C VAL A 15 -16.78 29.31 -13.43
N GLU A 16 -16.19 28.50 -14.31
CA GLU A 16 -15.51 27.27 -13.92
C GLU A 16 -14.41 27.69 -12.95
N ASN A 17 -14.70 27.61 -11.65
CA ASN A 17 -13.71 27.72 -10.61
C ASN A 17 -12.79 26.53 -10.79
N LYS A 18 -11.69 26.70 -11.53
CA LYS A 18 -10.64 25.68 -11.62
C LYS A 18 -10.24 25.30 -10.19
N ASP A 19 -10.43 24.03 -9.84
CA ASP A 19 -9.96 23.51 -8.55
C ASP A 19 -8.47 23.78 -8.41
N VAL A 20 -8.11 24.57 -7.39
CA VAL A 20 -6.71 24.89 -7.09
C VAL A 20 -6.17 23.83 -6.14
N PHE A 21 -5.04 23.21 -6.52
CA PHE A 21 -4.36 22.18 -5.73
C PHE A 21 -3.00 22.69 -5.27
N ARG A 22 -2.86 22.91 -3.96
CA ARG A 22 -1.62 23.39 -3.34
C ARG A 22 -1.23 22.50 -2.18
N PHE A 23 0.05 22.15 -2.13
CA PHE A 23 0.59 21.29 -1.08
C PHE A 23 1.96 21.77 -0.63
N ILE A 24 2.24 21.61 0.66
CA ILE A 24 3.52 21.91 1.28
C ILE A 24 4.42 20.68 1.15
N TYR A 25 5.64 20.92 0.67
CA TYR A 25 6.73 19.97 0.70
C TYR A 25 8.00 20.64 1.22
N LYS A 26 8.46 20.20 2.39
CA LYS A 26 9.52 20.81 3.19
C LYS A 26 9.22 22.27 3.52
N ASN A 27 9.98 23.19 2.93
CA ASN A 27 9.93 24.61 3.23
C ASN A 27 9.20 25.43 2.16
N LYS A 28 8.46 24.76 1.26
CA LYS A 28 7.81 25.40 0.11
C LYS A 28 6.40 24.85 -0.10
N GLU A 29 5.50 25.74 -0.49
CA GLU A 29 4.16 25.41 -0.98
C GLU A 29 4.19 25.42 -2.51
N TYR A 30 3.77 24.31 -3.10
CA TYR A 30 3.74 24.10 -4.54
C TYR A 30 2.30 24.13 -5.05
N ASP A 31 2.05 24.89 -6.11
CA ASP A 31 0.82 24.79 -6.89
C ASP A 31 1.01 23.70 -7.96
N VAL A 32 0.25 22.62 -7.83
CA VAL A 32 0.33 21.44 -8.70
C VAL A 32 -0.88 21.32 -9.62
N THR A 33 -1.75 22.34 -9.68
CA THR A 33 -3.04 22.32 -10.39
C THR A 33 -2.89 21.86 -11.84
N GLU A 34 -1.91 22.40 -12.56
CA GLU A 34 -1.65 22.07 -13.97
C GLU A 34 -1.01 20.68 -14.18
N TYR A 35 -0.47 20.07 -13.12
CA TYR A 35 0.11 18.73 -13.16
C TYR A 35 -0.89 17.64 -12.76
N VAL A 36 -1.96 17.96 -12.02
CA VAL A 36 -2.96 16.98 -11.56
C VAL A 36 -3.47 16.05 -12.68
N PRO A 37 -3.84 16.53 -13.88
CA PRO A 37 -4.31 15.66 -14.96
C PRO A 37 -3.26 14.67 -15.49
N LYS A 38 -1.97 14.94 -15.24
CA LYS A 38 -0.82 14.14 -15.70
C LYS A 38 -0.31 13.18 -14.63
N HIS A 39 -0.78 13.30 -13.40
CA HIS A 39 -0.32 12.46 -12.31
C HIS A 39 -0.85 11.01 -12.48
N PRO A 40 -0.01 9.97 -12.28
CA PRO A 40 -0.43 8.57 -12.49
C PRO A 40 -1.65 8.13 -11.68
N ALA A 41 -1.87 8.71 -10.50
CA ALA A 41 -3.04 8.42 -9.66
C ALA A 41 -4.35 9.08 -10.14
N GLY A 42 -4.29 9.97 -11.14
CA GLY A 42 -5.45 10.68 -11.69
C GLY A 42 -5.98 11.83 -10.83
N LYS A 43 -6.96 12.58 -11.37
CA LYS A 43 -7.55 13.78 -10.73
C LYS A 43 -8.34 13.44 -9.46
N SER A 44 -9.09 12.34 -9.48
CA SER A 44 -9.93 11.91 -8.34
C SER A 44 -9.12 11.69 -7.06
N PHE A 45 -7.86 11.27 -7.18
CA PHE A 45 -6.94 11.17 -6.05
C PHE A 45 -6.64 12.54 -5.41
N PHE A 46 -6.41 13.57 -6.22
CA PHE A 46 -6.14 14.92 -5.72
C PHE A 46 -7.37 15.57 -5.09
N GLU A 47 -8.56 15.31 -5.65
CA GLU A 47 -9.84 15.72 -5.06
C GLU A 47 -10.02 15.10 -3.66
N LYS A 48 -9.67 13.82 -3.48
CA LYS A 48 -9.65 13.19 -2.14
C LYS A 48 -8.62 13.83 -1.20
N MET A 49 -7.47 14.26 -1.70
CA MET A 49 -6.38 14.84 -0.91
C MET A 49 -6.59 16.29 -0.49
N LYS A 50 -7.32 17.08 -1.29
CA LYS A 50 -7.47 18.54 -1.15
C LYS A 50 -7.82 18.97 0.27
N ASP A 51 -8.72 18.24 0.92
CA ASP A 51 -9.20 18.57 2.27
C ASP A 51 -8.54 17.73 3.37
N GLU A 52 -7.57 16.89 3.05
CA GLU A 52 -6.96 15.96 4.01
C GLU A 52 -5.62 16.44 4.54
N LYS A 53 -4.70 16.81 3.66
CA LYS A 53 -3.31 17.09 4.04
C LYS A 53 -2.75 18.24 3.25
N GLU A 54 -2.42 19.31 3.96
CA GLU A 54 -1.72 20.46 3.38
C GLU A 54 -0.22 20.18 3.30
N ASP A 55 0.38 19.69 4.38
CA ASP A 55 1.77 19.21 4.40
C ASP A 55 1.83 17.72 4.04
N ILE A 56 2.39 17.44 2.87
CA ILE A 56 2.56 16.09 2.33
C ILE A 56 4.00 15.63 2.38
N THR A 57 4.88 16.32 3.11
CA THR A 57 6.33 16.12 3.05
C THR A 57 6.73 14.66 3.25
N GLU A 58 6.28 14.04 4.34
CA GLU A 58 6.59 12.66 4.70
C GLU A 58 5.89 11.66 3.78
N TYR A 59 4.59 11.85 3.51
CA TYR A 59 3.83 11.02 2.57
C TYR A 59 4.48 10.99 1.18
N PHE A 60 4.94 12.14 0.70
CA PHE A 60 5.67 12.25 -0.56
C PHE A 60 7.03 11.53 -0.48
N ARG A 61 7.79 11.73 0.60
CA ARG A 61 9.09 11.05 0.82
C ARG A 61 8.98 9.52 0.89
N CYS A 62 7.86 9.00 1.39
CA CYS A 62 7.60 7.56 1.51
C CYS A 62 7.17 6.93 0.18
N LEU A 63 6.36 7.63 -0.61
CA LEU A 63 5.66 7.00 -1.73
C LEU A 63 6.20 7.41 -3.10
N HIS A 64 6.96 8.51 -3.21
CA HIS A 64 7.40 9.01 -4.51
C HIS A 64 8.87 8.69 -4.82
N SER A 65 9.14 8.53 -6.12
CA SER A 65 10.50 8.30 -6.64
C SER A 65 11.32 9.59 -6.74
N LYS A 66 12.63 9.47 -6.96
CA LYS A 66 13.51 10.62 -7.28
C LYS A 66 13.05 11.38 -8.53
N ARG A 67 12.45 10.68 -9.51
CA ARG A 67 11.87 11.30 -10.72
C ARG A 67 10.66 12.16 -10.36
N ALA A 68 9.74 11.64 -9.56
CA ALA A 68 8.60 12.40 -9.09
C ALA A 68 9.01 13.65 -8.29
N LEU A 69 10.07 13.56 -7.47
CA LEU A 69 10.62 14.73 -6.78
C LEU A 69 11.14 15.81 -7.75
N LYS A 70 11.75 15.43 -8.88
CA LYS A 70 12.16 16.41 -9.91
C LYS A 70 10.95 17.12 -10.51
N ILE A 71 9.87 16.38 -10.75
CA ILE A 71 8.61 16.93 -11.27
C ILE A 71 7.98 17.88 -10.25
N LEU A 72 7.90 17.51 -8.97
CA LEU A 72 7.39 18.40 -7.93
C LEU A 72 8.19 19.71 -7.87
N LYS A 73 9.52 19.61 -7.93
CA LYS A 73 10.40 20.79 -7.89
C LYS A 73 10.29 21.69 -9.13
N SER A 74 9.76 21.21 -10.25
CA SER A 74 9.48 22.02 -11.43
C SER A 74 8.12 22.72 -11.38
N GLN A 75 7.29 22.43 -10.37
CA GLN A 75 5.99 23.10 -10.21
C GLN A 75 6.15 24.51 -9.65
N LYS A 76 5.12 25.34 -9.83
CA LYS A 76 5.11 26.73 -9.37
C LYS A 76 5.18 26.77 -7.85
N VAL A 77 6.11 27.55 -7.30
CA VAL A 77 6.20 27.80 -5.86
C VAL A 77 5.32 29.01 -5.52
N VAL A 78 4.37 28.83 -4.61
CA VAL A 78 3.44 29.88 -4.14
C VAL A 78 3.99 30.58 -2.90
N ARG A 79 4.52 29.80 -1.96
CA ARG A 79 5.13 30.28 -0.72
C ARG A 79 6.45 29.57 -0.46
N SER A 80 7.37 30.27 0.18
CA SER A 80 8.69 29.78 0.56
C SER A 80 8.96 30.06 2.04
N ASN A 81 10.05 29.50 2.57
CA ASN A 81 10.49 29.67 3.96
C ASN A 81 9.47 29.17 5.00
N ILE A 82 8.68 28.15 4.65
CA ILE A 82 7.80 27.46 5.59
C ILE A 82 8.68 26.75 6.61
N LYS A 83 8.39 26.97 7.90
CA LYS A 83 9.15 26.38 9.00
C LYS A 83 8.92 24.87 9.02
N GLU A 84 10.01 24.11 8.98
CA GLU A 84 9.95 22.65 9.14
C GLU A 84 9.47 22.30 10.55
N SER A 85 8.50 21.37 10.63
CA SER A 85 7.99 20.85 11.91
C SER A 85 9.06 20.04 12.65
N GLU A 86 8.98 19.99 13.97
CA GLU A 86 9.87 19.12 14.76
C GLU A 86 9.69 17.65 14.38
N GLU A 87 8.47 17.22 14.05
CA GLU A 87 8.22 15.84 13.61
C GLU A 87 8.91 15.53 12.26
N SER A 88 8.92 16.44 11.28
CA SER A 88 9.67 16.21 10.03
C SER A 88 11.18 16.03 10.28
N LYS A 89 11.73 16.74 11.27
CA LYS A 89 13.13 16.58 11.69
C LYS A 89 13.35 15.22 12.34
N GLN A 90 12.44 14.78 13.22
CA GLN A 90 12.46 13.45 13.84
C GLN A 90 12.38 12.35 12.79
N TYR A 91 11.43 12.44 11.84
CA TYR A 91 11.30 11.50 10.72
C TYR A 91 12.60 11.43 9.90
N THR A 92 13.18 12.59 9.57
CA THR A 92 14.45 12.67 8.84
C THR A 92 15.60 12.05 9.63
N HIS A 93 15.62 12.21 10.96
CA HIS A 93 16.59 11.56 11.84
C HIS A 93 16.46 10.04 11.77
N ILE A 94 15.25 9.50 11.97
CA ILE A 94 14.99 8.05 11.94
C ILE A 94 15.37 7.47 10.57
N LYS A 95 14.97 8.13 9.48
CA LYS A 95 15.30 7.71 8.10
C LYS A 95 16.80 7.56 7.88
N LYS A 96 17.63 8.44 8.48
CA LYS A 96 19.10 8.33 8.39
C LYS A 96 19.63 7.11 9.13
N GLN A 97 19.01 6.69 10.23
CA GLN A 97 19.43 5.52 11.01
C GLN A 97 19.14 4.21 10.27
N VAL A 98 18.01 4.14 9.54
CA VAL A 98 17.61 2.94 8.77
C VAL A 98 18.06 2.97 7.30
N LYS A 99 18.89 3.94 6.90
CA LYS A 99 19.26 4.17 5.49
C LYS A 99 19.86 2.94 4.78
N ASN A 100 20.53 2.05 5.50
CA ASN A 100 21.16 0.84 4.96
C ASN A 100 20.18 -0.33 4.78
N LEU A 101 18.91 -0.17 5.17
CA LEU A 101 17.89 -1.21 5.11
C LEU A 101 16.95 -1.07 3.91
N PHE A 102 17.05 0.00 3.12
CA PHE A 102 16.21 0.22 1.94
C PHE A 102 16.59 -0.63 0.74
N GLU A 103 17.86 -1.03 0.64
CA GLU A 103 18.34 -1.85 -0.46
C GLU A 103 18.04 -3.34 -0.22
N PRO A 104 17.71 -4.10 -1.28
CA PRO A 104 17.43 -5.52 -1.17
C PRO A 104 18.67 -6.31 -0.73
N ASP A 105 18.44 -7.46 -0.09
CA ASP A 105 19.44 -8.52 -0.02
C ASP A 105 19.23 -9.47 -1.20
N TRP A 106 20.12 -9.41 -2.20
CA TRP A 106 19.95 -10.18 -3.43
C TRP A 106 20.03 -11.70 -3.21
N THR A 107 20.69 -12.16 -2.16
CA THR A 107 20.70 -13.59 -1.81
C THR A 107 19.32 -14.01 -1.35
N ILE A 108 18.70 -13.23 -0.46
CA ILE A 108 17.34 -13.50 0.02
C ILE A 108 16.33 -13.38 -1.13
N GLU A 109 16.44 -12.35 -1.97
CA GLU A 109 15.57 -12.18 -3.14
C GLU A 109 15.62 -13.37 -4.09
N LEU A 110 16.83 -13.87 -4.38
CA LEU A 110 17.02 -15.03 -5.24
C LEU A 110 16.43 -16.30 -4.61
N LEU A 111 16.67 -16.52 -3.32
CA LEU A 111 16.12 -17.67 -2.59
C LEU A 111 14.59 -17.62 -2.51
N LEU A 112 14.00 -16.45 -2.28
CA LEU A 112 12.55 -16.25 -2.32
C LEU A 112 11.99 -16.55 -3.71
N PHE A 113 12.62 -16.02 -4.76
CA PHE A 113 12.15 -16.24 -6.13
C PHE A 113 12.20 -17.73 -6.52
N ILE A 114 13.31 -18.42 -6.25
CA ILE A 114 13.46 -19.85 -6.53
C ILE A 114 12.48 -20.66 -5.69
N GLY A 115 12.40 -20.40 -4.38
CA GLY A 115 11.54 -21.14 -3.45
C GLY A 115 10.07 -21.00 -3.81
N LEU A 116 9.61 -19.79 -4.17
CA LEU A 116 8.23 -19.54 -4.56
C LEU A 116 7.89 -20.12 -5.94
N SER A 117 8.84 -20.08 -6.88
CA SER A 117 8.66 -20.71 -8.19
C SER A 117 8.56 -22.23 -8.06
N LEU A 118 9.43 -22.85 -7.27
CA LEU A 118 9.40 -24.28 -6.97
C LEU A 118 8.13 -24.66 -6.19
N GLY A 119 7.72 -23.84 -5.22
CA GLY A 119 6.48 -24.03 -4.47
C GLY A 119 5.25 -24.03 -5.39
N LEU A 120 5.18 -23.07 -6.33
CA LEU A 120 4.09 -23.05 -7.30
C LEU A 120 4.10 -24.31 -8.19
N TYR A 121 5.27 -24.69 -8.70
CA TYR A 121 5.44 -25.90 -9.52
C TYR A 121 5.00 -27.17 -8.78
N LEU A 122 5.48 -27.37 -7.55
CA LEU A 122 5.10 -28.50 -6.70
C LEU A 122 3.60 -28.47 -6.41
N GLY A 123 3.05 -27.28 -6.13
CA GLY A 123 1.63 -27.09 -5.90
C GLY A 123 0.76 -27.55 -7.07
N VAL A 124 1.14 -27.24 -8.30
CA VAL A 124 0.35 -27.59 -9.49
C VAL A 124 0.55 -29.03 -9.96
N THR A 125 1.69 -29.66 -9.64
CA THR A 125 2.03 -31.02 -10.11
C THR A 125 1.76 -32.13 -9.09
N SER A 126 1.52 -31.79 -7.82
CA SER A 126 1.34 -32.78 -6.75
C SER A 126 -0.12 -33.15 -6.51
N GLU A 127 -0.32 -34.24 -5.77
CA GLU A 127 -1.62 -34.63 -5.22
C GLU A 127 -2.11 -33.64 -4.15
N TRP A 128 -3.42 -33.65 -3.91
CA TRP A 128 -4.12 -32.64 -3.10
C TRP A 128 -3.51 -32.36 -1.72
N TYR A 129 -2.98 -33.37 -1.04
CA TYR A 129 -2.42 -33.26 0.31
C TYR A 129 -1.08 -32.49 0.35
N ILE A 130 -0.34 -32.46 -0.76
CA ILE A 130 0.84 -31.58 -0.93
C ILE A 130 0.44 -30.29 -1.63
N ALA A 131 -0.43 -30.37 -2.63
CA ALA A 131 -0.82 -29.24 -3.46
C ALA A 131 -1.47 -28.11 -2.67
N ILE A 132 -2.47 -28.42 -1.82
CA ILE A 132 -3.20 -27.40 -1.06
C ILE A 132 -2.28 -26.55 -0.17
N PRO A 133 -1.50 -27.13 0.76
CA PRO A 133 -0.64 -26.32 1.63
C PRO A 133 0.45 -25.60 0.85
N THR A 134 1.02 -26.23 -0.18
CA THR A 134 2.10 -25.62 -0.96
C THR A 134 1.60 -24.43 -1.78
N ILE A 135 0.44 -24.55 -2.45
CA ILE A 135 -0.19 -23.43 -3.16
C ILE A 135 -0.52 -22.34 -2.15
N ALA A 136 -1.22 -22.65 -1.05
CA ALA A 136 -1.62 -21.64 -0.06
C ALA A 136 -0.40 -20.85 0.46
N LEU A 137 0.64 -21.54 0.91
CA LEU A 137 1.88 -20.92 1.39
C LEU A 137 2.57 -20.08 0.31
N THR A 138 2.70 -20.62 -0.90
CA THR A 138 3.31 -19.91 -2.03
C THR A 138 2.55 -18.61 -2.33
N GLN A 139 1.22 -18.65 -2.33
CA GLN A 139 0.37 -17.48 -2.62
C GLN A 139 0.45 -16.42 -1.51
N ILE A 140 0.52 -16.85 -0.24
CA ILE A 140 0.70 -15.95 0.91
C ILE A 140 2.03 -15.19 0.76
N VAL A 141 3.13 -15.93 0.68
CA VAL A 141 4.48 -15.35 0.69
C VAL A 141 4.76 -14.56 -0.59
N ALA A 142 4.31 -15.04 -1.75
CA ALA A 142 4.43 -14.29 -3.00
C ALA A 142 3.59 -13.01 -3.00
N GLY A 143 2.41 -13.00 -2.35
CA GLY A 143 1.61 -11.79 -2.16
C GLY A 143 2.36 -10.73 -1.34
N TRP A 144 2.99 -11.14 -0.23
CA TRP A 144 3.82 -10.25 0.58
C TRP A 144 5.06 -9.74 -0.15
N GLN A 145 5.69 -10.60 -0.94
CA GLN A 145 6.84 -10.19 -1.73
C GLN A 145 6.44 -9.26 -2.88
N GLY A 146 5.29 -9.48 -3.51
CA GLY A 146 4.68 -8.55 -4.45
C GLY A 146 4.39 -7.19 -3.80
N HIS A 147 3.86 -7.19 -2.58
CA HIS A 147 3.66 -5.96 -1.80
C HIS A 147 4.97 -5.22 -1.49
N SER A 148 5.98 -5.92 -1.00
CA SER A 148 7.31 -5.39 -0.69
C SER A 148 8.01 -4.80 -1.92
N THR A 149 8.01 -5.53 -3.04
CA THR A 149 8.62 -5.08 -4.31
C THR A 149 7.93 -3.86 -4.90
N ASN A 150 6.59 -3.77 -4.79
CA ASN A 150 5.81 -2.63 -5.27
C ASN A 150 6.10 -1.32 -4.52
N HIS A 151 6.49 -1.40 -3.24
CA HIS A 151 6.90 -0.22 -2.48
C HIS A 151 8.36 0.16 -2.67
N ASN A 152 9.22 -0.78 -3.06
CA ASN A 152 10.65 -0.52 -3.15
C ASN A 152 10.99 0.49 -4.27
N ARG A 153 12.12 1.17 -4.13
CA ARG A 153 12.59 2.21 -5.08
C ARG A 153 13.89 1.83 -5.80
N ASN A 154 14.45 0.66 -5.50
CA ASN A 154 15.46 -0.01 -6.30
C ASN A 154 14.80 -0.46 -7.63
N PRO A 155 15.29 -0.02 -8.81
CA PRO A 155 14.65 -0.29 -10.09
C PRO A 155 14.56 -1.78 -10.43
N LEU A 156 15.54 -2.59 -10.02
CA LEU A 156 15.55 -4.01 -10.32
C LEU A 156 14.56 -4.75 -9.42
N LEU A 157 14.54 -4.45 -8.12
CA LEU A 157 13.58 -5.04 -7.20
C LEU A 157 12.14 -4.66 -7.56
N TYR A 158 11.90 -3.41 -7.94
CA TYR A 158 10.60 -2.96 -8.43
C TYR A 158 10.13 -3.76 -9.65
N LYS A 159 11.02 -4.05 -10.61
CA LYS A 159 10.69 -4.87 -11.78
C LYS A 159 10.37 -6.33 -11.43
N LEU A 160 10.83 -6.84 -10.28
CA LEU A 160 10.47 -8.18 -9.80
C LEU A 160 8.99 -8.28 -9.37
N SER A 161 8.27 -7.17 -9.21
CA SER A 161 6.81 -7.20 -9.01
C SER A 161 6.07 -7.96 -10.11
N ILE A 162 6.55 -7.92 -11.36
CA ILE A 162 5.96 -8.64 -12.50
C ILE A 162 6.07 -10.16 -12.36
N PRO A 163 7.28 -10.75 -12.21
CA PRO A 163 7.39 -12.20 -12.01
C PRO A 163 6.73 -12.68 -10.71
N TYR A 164 6.73 -11.88 -9.63
CA TYR A 164 5.90 -12.21 -8.46
C TYR A 164 4.40 -12.16 -8.79
N GLY A 165 3.96 -11.21 -9.63
CA GLY A 165 2.62 -11.15 -10.21
C GLY A 165 2.21 -12.41 -10.95
N ILE A 166 3.13 -13.07 -11.67
CA ILE A 166 2.90 -14.40 -12.27
C ILE A 166 2.68 -15.45 -11.17
N ILE A 167 3.45 -15.40 -10.08
CA ILE A 167 3.37 -16.40 -9.02
C ILE A 167 2.06 -16.27 -8.24
N HIS A 168 1.67 -15.07 -7.80
CA HIS A 168 0.47 -14.87 -6.95
C HIS A 168 -0.80 -14.48 -7.72
N GLY A 169 -0.69 -14.02 -8.96
CA GLY A 169 -1.83 -13.69 -9.82
C GLY A 169 -2.54 -12.37 -9.52
N PHE A 170 -1.88 -11.40 -8.87
CA PHE A 170 -2.42 -10.03 -8.71
C PHE A 170 -1.66 -9.06 -9.62
N SER A 171 -2.33 -7.97 -10.02
CA SER A 171 -1.71 -6.87 -10.75
C SER A 171 -0.82 -6.04 -9.82
N ALA A 172 0.43 -5.85 -10.23
CA ALA A 172 1.39 -4.98 -9.56
C ALA A 172 0.91 -3.53 -9.55
N ASP A 173 0.39 -3.02 -10.67
CA ASP A 173 -0.10 -1.64 -10.75
C ASP A 173 -1.34 -1.41 -9.89
N TRP A 174 -2.33 -2.32 -9.96
CA TRP A 174 -3.54 -2.24 -9.15
C TRP A 174 -3.21 -2.31 -7.67
N TRP A 175 -2.37 -3.28 -7.27
CA TRP A 175 -1.95 -3.43 -5.89
C TRP A 175 -1.19 -2.21 -5.40
N GLN A 176 -0.23 -1.70 -6.18
CA GLN A 176 0.52 -0.51 -5.83
C GLN A 176 -0.41 0.71 -5.67
N PHE A 177 -1.34 0.94 -6.59
CA PHE A 177 -2.29 2.05 -6.50
C PHE A 177 -3.17 1.95 -5.26
N LYS A 178 -3.82 0.80 -5.05
CA LYS A 178 -4.67 0.54 -3.88
C LYS A 178 -3.89 0.73 -2.58
N HIS A 179 -2.74 0.09 -2.47
CA HIS A 179 -1.96 0.08 -1.22
C HIS A 179 -1.30 1.46 -0.94
N ASN A 180 -0.89 2.20 -1.96
CA ASN A 180 -0.41 3.57 -1.77
C ASN A 180 -1.51 4.50 -1.28
N ASN A 181 -2.75 4.33 -1.75
CA ASN A 181 -3.89 5.09 -1.23
C ASN A 181 -4.11 4.80 0.25
N HIS A 182 -4.03 3.53 0.65
CA HIS A 182 -4.11 3.14 2.06
C HIS A 182 -3.06 3.85 2.91
N HIS A 183 -1.77 3.84 2.53
CA HIS A 183 -0.71 4.54 3.30
C HIS A 183 -0.93 6.05 3.50
N ILE A 184 -1.66 6.68 2.58
CA ILE A 184 -1.94 8.12 2.65
C ILE A 184 -3.13 8.40 3.56
N PHE A 185 -4.14 7.53 3.49
CA PHE A 185 -5.42 7.71 4.15
C PHE A 185 -5.64 6.71 5.28
N THR A 186 -4.60 6.07 5.83
CA THR A 186 -4.73 4.97 6.80
C THR A 186 -5.82 5.22 7.83
N ASN A 187 -6.80 4.32 7.88
CA ASN A 187 -7.96 4.39 8.78
C ASN A 187 -8.85 5.65 8.66
N ARG A 188 -8.81 6.36 7.53
CA ARG A 188 -9.74 7.45 7.21
C ARG A 188 -11.04 6.89 6.64
N ILE A 189 -12.11 6.99 7.42
CA ILE A 189 -13.45 6.53 7.02
C ILE A 189 -13.88 7.19 5.70
N GLY A 190 -14.30 6.38 4.73
CA GLY A 190 -14.75 6.84 3.41
C GLY A 190 -13.63 7.18 2.42
N LYS A 191 -12.36 7.11 2.82
CA LYS A 191 -11.20 7.34 1.91
C LYS A 191 -10.22 6.18 1.86
N ASP A 192 -10.03 5.49 2.99
CA ASP A 192 -9.26 4.25 3.05
C ASP A 192 -10.15 3.08 2.67
N ASP A 193 -9.92 2.56 1.47
CA ASP A 193 -10.69 1.44 0.96
C ASP A 193 -10.53 0.22 1.88
N ASP A 194 -9.40 0.02 2.56
CA ASP A 194 -9.16 -1.19 3.37
C ASP A 194 -10.15 -1.34 4.53
N ILE A 195 -10.63 -0.23 5.11
CA ILE A 195 -11.60 -0.23 6.22
C ILE A 195 -13.04 0.11 5.79
N ASN A 196 -13.29 0.35 4.50
CA ASN A 196 -14.62 0.69 3.96
C ASN A 196 -15.52 -0.54 3.72
N HIS A 197 -15.17 -1.69 4.29
CA HIS A 197 -15.92 -2.93 4.17
C HIS A 197 -16.17 -3.51 5.56
N VAL A 198 -17.35 -4.11 5.77
CA VAL A 198 -17.61 -4.95 6.95
C VAL A 198 -17.46 -6.40 6.52
N TYR A 199 -16.24 -6.94 6.59
CA TYR A 199 -16.04 -8.37 6.33
C TYR A 199 -16.53 -9.20 7.51
N GLN A 200 -17.48 -10.08 7.25
CA GLN A 200 -17.81 -11.17 8.16
C GLN A 200 -16.66 -12.19 8.15
N LYS A 201 -16.40 -12.85 9.28
CA LYS A 201 -15.27 -13.80 9.41
C LYS A 201 -15.28 -14.91 8.35
N TRP A 202 -16.46 -15.37 7.92
CA TRP A 202 -16.59 -16.38 6.86
C TRP A 202 -16.17 -15.86 5.47
N GLN A 203 -16.17 -14.54 5.25
CA GLN A 203 -15.77 -13.90 4.00
C GLN A 203 -14.24 -13.80 3.86
N PHE A 204 -13.49 -13.94 4.96
CA PHE A 204 -12.03 -13.78 4.97
C PHE A 204 -11.34 -14.71 3.97
N GLY A 205 -11.82 -15.96 3.85
CA GLY A 205 -11.29 -16.92 2.88
C GLY A 205 -11.37 -16.46 1.43
N PHE A 206 -12.34 -15.62 1.09
CA PHE A 206 -12.56 -15.14 -0.27
C PHE A 206 -11.72 -13.91 -0.63
N LEU A 207 -10.93 -13.36 0.31
CA LEU A 207 -10.16 -12.14 0.08
C LEU A 207 -9.25 -12.23 -1.14
N TYR A 208 -8.52 -13.33 -1.30
CA TYR A 208 -7.61 -13.53 -2.44
C TYR A 208 -8.35 -13.69 -3.77
N LEU A 209 -9.50 -14.37 -3.75
CA LEU A 209 -10.34 -14.50 -4.95
C LEU A 209 -10.89 -13.13 -5.36
N LYS A 210 -11.33 -12.31 -4.40
CA LYS A 210 -11.75 -10.93 -4.64
C LYS A 210 -10.60 -10.10 -5.25
N TRP A 211 -9.40 -10.14 -4.66
CA TRP A 211 -8.27 -9.37 -5.15
C TRP A 211 -7.80 -9.79 -6.55
N LYS A 212 -7.91 -11.09 -6.90
CA LYS A 212 -7.67 -11.57 -8.26
C LYS A 212 -8.68 -11.03 -9.24
N PHE A 213 -9.96 -11.04 -8.86
CA PHE A 213 -11.03 -10.48 -9.67
C PHE A 213 -10.85 -8.97 -9.88
N ASP A 214 -10.58 -8.21 -8.82
CA ASP A 214 -10.32 -6.77 -8.88
C ASP A 214 -9.06 -6.47 -9.73
N SER A 215 -8.01 -7.28 -9.57
CA SER A 215 -6.78 -7.19 -10.39
C SER A 215 -7.09 -7.38 -11.88
N PHE A 216 -7.88 -8.40 -12.23
CA PHE A 216 -8.28 -8.68 -13.60
C PHE A 216 -9.07 -7.49 -14.19
N LEU A 217 -10.09 -7.01 -13.48
CA LEU A 217 -10.90 -5.87 -13.91
C LEU A 217 -10.08 -4.58 -14.05
N ALA A 218 -9.09 -4.35 -13.19
CA ALA A 218 -8.23 -3.17 -13.25
C ALA A 218 -7.17 -3.23 -14.38
N SER A 219 -6.95 -4.43 -14.94
CA SER A 219 -5.83 -4.71 -15.86
C SER A 219 -6.25 -5.04 -17.28
N TYR A 220 -7.55 -5.11 -17.59
CA TYR A 220 -8.06 -5.63 -18.87
C TYR A 220 -7.43 -5.01 -20.13
N ASN A 221 -6.99 -3.74 -20.06
CA ASN A 221 -6.31 -3.02 -21.16
C ASN A 221 -4.85 -2.66 -20.83
N LYS A 222 -4.21 -3.35 -19.88
CA LYS A 222 -2.83 -3.08 -19.42
C LYS A 222 -1.95 -4.30 -19.64
N ILE A 223 -0.64 -4.08 -19.62
CA ILE A 223 0.36 -5.17 -19.70
C ILE A 223 0.18 -6.19 -18.57
N ASP A 224 -0.39 -5.74 -17.45
CA ASP A 224 -0.69 -6.55 -16.27
C ASP A 224 -1.56 -7.76 -16.55
N ILE A 225 -2.45 -7.67 -17.55
CA ILE A 225 -3.30 -8.82 -17.92
C ILE A 225 -2.46 -10.02 -18.37
N ILE A 226 -1.31 -9.79 -18.98
CA ILE A 226 -0.48 -10.86 -19.55
C ILE A 226 -0.01 -11.79 -18.45
N TYR A 227 0.60 -11.25 -17.38
CA TYR A 227 1.11 -12.10 -16.32
C TYR A 227 0.01 -12.66 -15.43
N ILE A 228 -1.14 -11.99 -15.31
CA ILE A 228 -2.34 -12.57 -14.67
C ILE A 228 -2.81 -13.80 -15.46
N LEU A 229 -2.88 -13.71 -16.80
CA LEU A 229 -3.28 -14.84 -17.65
C LEU A 229 -2.26 -15.99 -17.58
N ILE A 230 -0.96 -15.69 -17.57
CA ILE A 230 0.08 -16.71 -17.36
C ILE A 230 -0.12 -17.43 -16.03
N HIS A 231 -0.40 -16.70 -14.94
CA HIS A 231 -0.75 -17.31 -13.66
C HIS A 231 -1.93 -18.29 -13.80
N GLN A 232 -3.03 -17.86 -14.44
CA GLN A 232 -4.21 -18.70 -14.64
C GLN A 232 -3.89 -19.98 -15.44
N ILE A 233 -3.10 -19.87 -16.51
CA ILE A 233 -2.66 -21.02 -17.32
C ILE A 233 -1.89 -22.03 -16.48
N ILE A 234 -1.00 -21.56 -15.59
CA ILE A 234 -0.20 -22.43 -14.71
C ILE A 234 -1.13 -23.13 -13.70
N VAL A 235 -1.98 -22.38 -12.99
CA VAL A 235 -2.78 -22.97 -11.90
C VAL A 235 -3.91 -23.86 -12.38
N PHE A 236 -4.42 -23.65 -13.60
CA PHE A 236 -5.45 -24.51 -14.20
C PHE A 236 -4.93 -25.87 -14.72
N GLN A 237 -3.62 -26.13 -14.61
CA GLN A 237 -3.09 -27.49 -14.73
C GLN A 237 -3.48 -28.37 -13.53
N GLN A 238 -3.85 -27.75 -12.40
CA GLN A 238 -4.33 -28.42 -11.20
C GLN A 238 -5.86 -28.47 -11.17
N LYS A 239 -6.43 -29.46 -10.45
CA LYS A 239 -7.89 -29.57 -10.24
C LYS A 239 -8.41 -28.30 -9.58
N ILE A 240 -9.46 -27.71 -10.16
CA ILE A 240 -10.01 -26.41 -9.72
C ILE A 240 -10.36 -26.38 -8.22
N TRP A 241 -10.90 -27.47 -7.67
CA TRP A 241 -11.27 -27.53 -6.26
C TRP A 241 -10.05 -27.44 -5.32
N ILE A 242 -8.89 -28.01 -5.70
CA ILE A 242 -7.63 -27.91 -4.94
C ILE A 242 -7.19 -26.45 -4.88
N TYR A 243 -7.21 -25.77 -6.03
CA TYR A 243 -6.86 -24.36 -6.11
C TYR A 243 -7.80 -23.49 -5.27
N VAL A 244 -9.12 -23.69 -5.39
CA VAL A 244 -10.12 -22.93 -4.62
C VAL A 244 -9.93 -23.12 -3.11
N VAL A 245 -9.69 -24.34 -2.63
CA VAL A 245 -9.42 -24.60 -1.21
C VAL A 245 -8.12 -23.92 -0.77
N ALA A 246 -7.05 -24.00 -1.57
CA ALA A 246 -5.80 -23.32 -1.26
C ALA A 246 -5.95 -21.78 -1.21
N GLN A 247 -6.72 -21.20 -2.14
CA GLN A 247 -7.05 -19.77 -2.12
C GLN A 247 -7.87 -19.38 -0.90
N TYR A 248 -8.80 -20.24 -0.48
CA TYR A 248 -9.60 -20.01 0.72
C TYR A 248 -8.73 -19.96 1.98
N ILE A 249 -7.79 -20.89 2.12
CA ILE A 249 -6.83 -20.91 3.24
C ILE A 249 -5.94 -19.66 3.21
N ALA A 250 -5.36 -19.34 2.04
CA ALA A 250 -4.49 -18.18 1.87
C ALA A 250 -5.22 -16.86 2.16
N GLY A 251 -6.42 -16.68 1.62
CA GLY A 251 -7.26 -15.51 1.87
C GLY A 251 -7.61 -15.37 3.34
N PHE A 252 -8.00 -16.46 4.00
CA PHE A 252 -8.36 -16.44 5.42
C PHE A 252 -7.17 -16.03 6.30
N PHE A 253 -6.01 -16.60 6.03
CA PHE A 253 -4.78 -16.28 6.74
C PHE A 253 -4.39 -14.81 6.56
N SER A 254 -4.35 -14.32 5.32
CA SER A 254 -3.98 -12.94 5.01
C SER A 254 -4.97 -11.93 5.60
N ALA A 255 -6.28 -12.23 5.57
CA ALA A 255 -7.30 -11.39 6.18
C ALA A 255 -7.11 -11.26 7.69
N CYS A 256 -6.82 -12.36 8.41
CA CYS A 256 -6.56 -12.32 9.84
C CYS A 256 -5.41 -11.37 10.19
N ILE A 257 -4.34 -11.39 9.41
CA ILE A 257 -3.17 -10.52 9.61
C ILE A 257 -3.52 -9.04 9.37
N LEU A 258 -4.19 -8.74 8.25
CA LEU A 258 -4.47 -7.36 7.84
C LEU A 258 -5.48 -6.67 8.77
N ILE A 259 -6.52 -7.40 9.16
CA ILE A 259 -7.60 -6.86 10.00
C ILE A 259 -7.10 -6.53 11.39
N GLY A 260 -6.27 -7.39 11.99
CA GLY A 260 -5.72 -7.11 13.31
C GLY A 260 -4.78 -5.90 13.35
N ASN A 261 -4.14 -5.56 12.22
CA ASN A 261 -3.15 -4.49 12.13
C ASN A 261 -3.73 -3.07 12.05
N HIS A 262 -4.87 -2.90 11.37
CA HIS A 262 -5.43 -1.56 11.10
C HIS A 262 -6.89 -1.42 11.51
N GLU A 263 -7.74 -2.41 11.21
CA GLU A 263 -9.19 -2.26 11.44
C GLU A 263 -9.56 -2.12 12.92
N ARG A 264 -8.68 -2.56 13.81
CA ARG A 264 -8.84 -2.50 15.27
C ARG A 264 -8.24 -1.26 15.93
N GLU A 265 -7.57 -0.43 15.15
CA GLU A 265 -6.93 0.79 15.62
C GLU A 265 -7.84 2.01 15.42
N TYR A 266 -7.33 3.18 15.83
CA TYR A 266 -8.08 4.42 15.78
C TYR A 266 -8.51 4.75 14.33
N LYS A 267 -9.73 5.24 14.17
CA LYS A 267 -10.32 5.61 12.87
C LYS A 267 -10.69 7.09 12.84
N PHE A 268 -10.34 7.73 11.73
CA PHE A 268 -10.63 9.14 11.48
C PHE A 268 -11.97 9.29 10.75
N PHE A 269 -12.96 9.85 11.43
CA PHE A 269 -14.26 10.22 10.83
C PHE A 269 -14.20 11.51 10.03
N ASN A 270 -13.27 12.40 10.39
CA ASN A 270 -13.02 13.69 9.76
C ASN A 270 -11.59 13.76 9.22
N LYS A 271 -11.20 14.93 8.69
CA LYS A 271 -9.82 15.23 8.23
C LYS A 271 -8.78 14.69 9.21
N ILE A 272 -7.72 14.08 8.69
CA ILE A 272 -6.60 13.64 9.51
C ILE A 272 -5.89 14.88 10.09
N ASP A 273 -6.06 15.12 11.38
CA ASP A 273 -5.52 16.27 12.12
C ASP A 273 -4.21 15.97 12.84
N LYS A 274 -3.64 14.79 12.60
CA LYS A 274 -2.39 14.32 13.20
C LYS A 274 -1.20 14.47 12.25
N PRO A 275 -0.03 14.88 12.79
CA PRO A 275 1.25 14.76 12.09
C PRO A 275 1.53 13.33 11.60
N PHE A 276 2.48 13.17 10.66
CA PHE A 276 2.73 11.91 9.97
C PHE A 276 3.11 10.76 10.90
N ILE A 277 4.08 10.93 11.80
CA ILE A 277 4.54 9.86 12.69
C ILE A 277 3.40 9.46 13.62
N GLU A 278 2.75 10.44 14.26
CA GLU A 278 1.62 10.17 15.16
C GLU A 278 0.48 9.47 14.41
N HIS A 279 0.14 9.93 13.20
CA HIS A 279 -0.85 9.28 12.34
C HIS A 279 -0.52 7.81 12.11
N GLN A 280 0.69 7.48 11.66
CA GLN A 280 1.04 6.08 11.38
C GLN A 280 1.04 5.20 12.63
N ILE A 281 1.38 5.74 13.80
CA ILE A 281 1.38 5.00 15.07
C ILE A 281 -0.04 4.68 15.53
N ILE A 282 -0.94 5.68 15.58
CA ILE A 282 -2.28 5.49 16.15
C ILE A 282 -3.21 4.67 15.25
N THR A 283 -2.91 4.56 13.94
CA THR A 283 -3.70 3.80 12.97
C THR A 283 -3.11 2.43 12.66
N SER A 284 -2.03 2.04 13.34
CA SER A 284 -1.33 0.77 13.09
C SER A 284 -1.03 0.04 14.39
N ARG A 285 -1.10 -1.29 14.32
CA ARG A 285 -0.74 -2.20 15.40
C ARG A 285 0.34 -3.15 14.94
N ASN A 286 1.33 -3.37 15.79
CA ASN A 286 2.33 -4.43 15.63
C ASN A 286 1.91 -5.71 16.38
N TYR A 287 2.52 -6.83 16.03
CA TYR A 287 2.36 -8.10 16.74
C TYR A 287 3.66 -8.54 17.43
N ASP A 288 3.53 -9.27 18.53
CA ASP A 288 4.67 -9.74 19.35
C ASP A 288 5.48 -10.93 18.74
N TRP A 289 5.24 -11.29 17.48
CA TRP A 289 5.90 -12.44 16.85
C TRP A 289 7.12 -12.00 16.03
N THR A 290 8.33 -12.24 16.53
CA THR A 290 9.56 -11.72 15.91
C THR A 290 10.49 -12.78 15.31
N ASP A 291 10.08 -14.05 15.26
CA ASP A 291 10.91 -15.11 14.68
C ASP A 291 10.91 -15.07 13.14
N TRP A 292 11.84 -15.81 12.53
CA TRP A 292 12.03 -15.77 11.08
C TRP A 292 10.87 -16.40 10.31
N LEU A 293 10.18 -17.39 10.89
CA LEU A 293 9.08 -18.09 10.25
C LEU A 293 7.83 -17.23 10.28
N SER A 294 7.51 -16.60 11.42
CA SER A 294 6.44 -15.61 11.48
C SER A 294 6.70 -14.48 10.49
N ASN A 295 7.95 -14.01 10.35
CA ASN A 295 8.29 -12.96 9.42
C ASN A 295 8.09 -13.33 7.96
N LEU A 296 8.40 -14.57 7.58
CA LEU A 296 8.13 -15.09 6.24
C LEU A 296 6.61 -15.21 5.99
N LEU A 297 5.89 -15.82 6.92
CA LEU A 297 4.46 -16.09 6.79
C LEU A 297 3.63 -14.81 6.80
N MET A 298 4.01 -13.84 7.62
CA MET A 298 3.28 -12.58 7.79
C MET A 298 3.79 -11.46 6.89
N GLY A 299 4.88 -11.68 6.14
CA GLY A 299 5.37 -10.69 5.20
C GLY A 299 5.81 -9.38 5.87
N GLY A 300 6.31 -9.45 7.10
CA GLY A 300 6.69 -8.29 7.90
C GLY A 300 5.52 -7.43 8.39
N MET A 301 4.27 -7.83 8.16
CA MET A 301 3.08 -7.11 8.61
C MET A 301 2.97 -7.03 10.13
N GLN A 302 3.65 -7.89 10.88
CA GLN A 302 3.78 -7.71 12.33
C GLN A 302 4.54 -6.43 12.74
N PHE A 303 5.23 -5.77 11.81
CA PHE A 303 5.93 -4.48 11.98
C PHE A 303 5.21 -3.38 11.20
N GLN A 304 3.89 -3.28 11.40
CA GLN A 304 3.03 -2.44 10.59
C GLN A 304 3.39 -0.95 10.70
N THR A 305 3.69 -0.48 11.90
CA THR A 305 4.06 0.92 12.11
C THR A 305 5.33 1.27 11.34
N GLU A 306 6.34 0.41 11.40
CA GLU A 306 7.59 0.57 10.67
C GLU A 306 7.37 0.56 9.16
N HIS A 307 6.53 -0.36 8.68
CA HIS A 307 6.14 -0.44 7.28
C HIS A 307 5.46 0.85 6.82
N HIS A 308 4.57 1.44 7.62
CA HIS A 308 3.90 2.71 7.28
C HIS A 308 4.85 3.91 7.29
N LEU A 309 5.83 3.92 8.20
CA LEU A 309 6.87 4.96 8.23
C LEU A 309 7.84 4.84 7.05
N PHE A 310 8.20 3.62 6.65
CA PHE A 310 9.22 3.34 5.63
C PHE A 310 8.84 2.13 4.75
N PRO A 311 7.79 2.23 3.92
CA PRO A 311 7.25 1.07 3.18
C PRO A 311 8.21 0.49 2.16
N GLN A 312 9.25 1.25 1.81
CA GLN A 312 10.29 0.87 0.86
C GLN A 312 11.27 -0.18 1.43
N ILE A 313 11.32 -0.36 2.75
CA ILE A 313 12.20 -1.37 3.37
C ILE A 313 11.64 -2.76 3.07
N PRO A 314 12.41 -3.67 2.46
CA PRO A 314 11.94 -5.03 2.21
C PRO A 314 11.51 -5.74 3.50
N PHE A 315 10.45 -6.54 3.43
CA PHE A 315 9.84 -7.09 4.65
C PHE A 315 10.80 -7.91 5.52
N TYR A 316 11.73 -8.65 4.90
CA TYR A 316 12.73 -9.46 5.62
C TYR A 316 13.75 -8.61 6.39
N ARG A 317 13.81 -7.29 6.13
CA ARG A 317 14.63 -6.32 6.88
C ARG A 317 13.85 -5.57 7.95
N LEU A 318 12.52 -5.68 7.97
CA LEU A 318 11.68 -5.01 8.98
C LEU A 318 11.99 -5.43 10.43
N PRO A 319 12.36 -6.69 10.76
CA PRO A 319 12.79 -7.03 12.13
C PRO A 319 13.96 -6.18 12.63
N TYR A 320 14.91 -5.85 11.75
CA TYR A 320 16.04 -4.98 12.07
C TYR A 320 15.64 -3.51 12.11
N ALA A 321 14.80 -3.08 11.16
CA ALA A 321 14.28 -1.72 11.12
C ALA A 321 13.48 -1.39 12.38
N ALA A 322 12.61 -2.31 12.83
CA ALA A 322 11.78 -2.17 14.03
C ALA A 322 12.60 -1.90 15.29
N LYS A 323 13.69 -2.62 15.50
CA LYS A 323 14.59 -2.37 16.64
C LYS A 323 15.14 -0.94 16.63
N ILE A 324 15.55 -0.44 15.47
CA ILE A 324 16.10 0.91 15.31
C ILE A 324 14.99 1.96 15.47
N ILE A 325 13.89 1.80 14.74
CA ILE A 325 12.77 2.74 14.70
C ILE A 325 12.15 2.88 16.08
N ASN A 326 11.83 1.77 16.75
CA ASN A 326 11.26 1.79 18.10
C ASN A 326 12.19 2.50 19.09
N ARG A 327 13.51 2.22 19.04
CA ARG A 327 14.50 2.91 19.89
C ARG A 327 14.51 4.42 19.65
N GLU A 328 14.49 4.87 18.40
CA GLU A 328 14.51 6.30 18.10
C GLU A 328 13.16 6.98 18.43
N LEU A 329 12.03 6.31 18.17
CA LEU A 329 10.70 6.80 18.53
C LEU A 329 10.55 7.00 20.05
N ASN A 330 11.05 6.06 20.86
CA ASN A 330 11.03 6.18 22.32
C ASN A 330 11.83 7.41 22.81
N LYS A 331 12.94 7.76 22.16
CA LYS A 331 13.71 8.99 22.51
C LYS A 331 12.91 10.26 22.25
N PHE A 332 11.98 10.22 21.29
CA PHE A 332 11.10 11.33 20.96
C PHE A 332 9.76 11.29 21.74
N GLY A 333 9.58 10.31 22.64
CA GLY A 333 8.39 10.16 23.46
C GLY A 333 7.22 9.42 22.79
N TYR A 334 7.43 8.81 21.62
CA TYR A 334 6.42 7.98 20.97
C TYR A 334 6.51 6.52 21.43
N LYS A 335 5.36 5.85 21.49
CA LYS A 335 5.26 4.42 21.81
C LYS A 335 4.42 3.71 20.76
N ILE A 336 4.98 2.67 20.16
CA ILE A 336 4.28 1.82 19.18
C ILE A 336 3.25 0.94 19.89
N HIS A 337 2.06 0.80 19.29
CA HIS A 337 1.03 -0.12 19.76
C HIS A 337 1.38 -1.56 19.38
N VAL A 338 1.36 -2.47 20.36
CA VAL A 338 1.57 -3.90 20.14
C VAL A 338 0.38 -4.66 20.72
N GLY A 339 -0.14 -5.63 19.97
CA GLY A 339 -1.28 -6.42 20.39
C GLY A 339 -1.32 -7.81 19.78
N LYS A 340 -2.39 -8.56 20.09
CA LYS A 340 -2.67 -9.87 19.50
C LYS A 340 -3.34 -9.70 18.13
N ILE A 341 -3.18 -10.71 17.26
CA ILE A 341 -3.80 -10.78 15.93
C ILE A 341 -5.33 -10.80 16.02
N LEU A 342 -5.88 -11.55 16.98
CA LEU A 342 -7.32 -11.73 17.18
C LEU A 342 -7.81 -11.28 18.56
#